data_AF-A0A7W1K4Q4-F1
#
_entry.id   AF-A0A7W1K4Q4-F1
#
_cell.length_a   1.000
_cell.length_b   1.000
_cell.length_c   1.000
_cell.angle_alpha   90.00
_cell.angle_beta   90.00
_cell.angle_gamma   90.00
#
_symmetry.space_group_name_H-M   'P 1'
#
loop_
_entity.id
_entity.type
_entity.pdbx_description
1 polymer ?
#
loop_
_entity_poly.entity_id
_entity_poly.type
_entity_poly.pdbx_seq_one_letter_code
_entity_poly.pdbx_strand_id
1 'polypeptide(L)'
;MYRFVGFSAMFHAALAWPEYLLWKTYLHVPNADETGFHDVFTSGSPIDRWMALVPVLYVGLPVLLGFLAARSVRRGGWLGRILVGRNPAPRAWDDLFWRGPALVVRLKLKDGEWIGGLFGDDSYASGYHEPQDLLLEEAYEIADDGTFAQGANPEDFVSLGSSILISWSEVQFLEAFDFTEQN
;
A
#
# COMPACT_ATOMS: atom_id res chain seq x y z
N MET A 1 -1.01 -15.55 9.60
CA MET A 1 0.14 -16.32 10.14
C MET A 1 0.42 -17.60 9.34
N TYR A 2 -0.55 -18.51 9.12
CA TYR A 2 -0.33 -19.77 8.38
C TYR A 2 0.22 -19.63 6.94
N ARG A 3 -0.15 -18.56 6.22
CA ARG A 3 0.32 -18.31 4.85
C ARG A 3 1.82 -18.02 4.78
N PHE A 4 2.37 -17.36 5.80
CA PHE A 4 3.79 -17.04 5.88
C PHE A 4 4.64 -18.29 6.15
N VAL A 5 4.20 -19.12 7.11
CA VAL A 5 4.89 -20.38 7.46
C VAL A 5 4.88 -21.34 6.27
N GLY A 6 3.75 -21.47 5.58
CA GLY A 6 3.66 -22.31 4.37
C GLY A 6 4.60 -21.85 3.25
N PHE A 7 4.68 -20.54 3.02
CA PHE A 7 5.57 -20.00 1.97
C PHE A 7 7.05 -20.17 2.33
N SER A 8 7.42 -19.95 3.59
CA SER A 8 8.79 -20.17 4.08
C SER A 8 9.20 -21.65 3.96
N ALA A 9 8.33 -22.58 4.34
CA ALA A 9 8.60 -24.01 4.19
C ALA A 9 8.77 -24.43 2.72
N MET A 10 7.92 -23.92 1.83
CA MET A 10 8.05 -24.17 0.38
C MET A 10 9.34 -23.57 -0.20
N PHE A 11 9.71 -22.37 0.25
CA PHE A 11 10.94 -21.70 -0.17
C PHE A 11 12.19 -22.51 0.22
N HIS A 12 12.28 -22.94 1.48
CA HIS A 12 13.39 -23.80 1.93
C HIS A 12 13.38 -25.17 1.26
N ALA A 13 12.21 -25.77 1.02
CA ALA A 13 12.13 -27.03 0.27
C ALA A 13 12.64 -26.89 -1.16
N ALA A 14 12.37 -25.75 -1.83
CA ALA A 14 12.85 -25.46 -3.17
C ALA A 14 14.37 -25.19 -3.20
N LEU A 15 14.91 -24.54 -2.16
CA LEU A 15 16.34 -24.22 -2.05
C LEU A 15 17.18 -25.35 -1.43
N ALA A 16 16.57 -26.36 -0.83
CA ALA A 16 17.27 -27.46 -0.16
C ALA A 16 18.27 -28.19 -1.07
N TRP A 17 17.90 -28.42 -2.33
CA TRP A 17 18.81 -29.09 -3.29
C TRP A 17 20.05 -28.24 -3.63
N PRO A 18 19.91 -26.96 -4.07
CA PRO A 18 21.05 -26.05 -4.24
C PRO A 18 21.91 -25.89 -2.98
N GLU A 19 21.29 -25.71 -1.81
CA GLU A 19 21.98 -25.55 -0.52
C GLU A 19 22.77 -26.82 -0.18
N TYR A 20 22.19 -28.00 -0.42
CA TYR A 20 22.88 -29.28 -0.22
C TYR A 20 24.08 -29.46 -1.16
N LEU A 21 23.98 -29.01 -2.42
CA LEU A 21 25.12 -29.05 -3.35
C LEU A 21 26.25 -28.11 -2.92
N LEU A 22 25.91 -26.90 -2.46
CA LEU A 22 26.90 -25.96 -1.91
C LEU A 22 27.57 -26.54 -0.67
N TRP A 23 26.78 -27.11 0.24
CA TRP A 23 27.29 -27.79 1.42
C TRP A 23 28.20 -28.95 1.04
N LYS A 24 27.79 -29.83 0.13
CA LYS A 24 28.58 -30.99 -0.28
C LYS A 24 29.90 -30.58 -0.96
N THR A 25 29.89 -29.51 -1.74
CA THR A 25 31.05 -29.08 -2.54
C THR A 25 32.06 -28.30 -1.72
N TYR A 26 31.60 -27.48 -0.76
CA TYR A 26 32.45 -26.52 -0.05
C TYR A 26 32.55 -26.76 1.46
N LEU A 27 31.58 -27.42 2.08
CA LEU A 27 31.48 -27.59 3.53
C LEU A 27 31.61 -29.05 3.99
N HIS A 28 31.36 -30.03 3.12
CA HIS A 28 31.46 -31.44 3.44
C HIS A 28 32.85 -31.98 3.12
N VAL A 29 33.74 -31.94 4.11
CA VAL A 29 35.06 -32.59 4.06
C VAL A 29 34.90 -34.02 4.61
N PRO A 30 35.15 -35.08 3.82
CA PRO A 30 34.82 -36.46 4.21
C PRO A 30 35.61 -37.01 5.42
N ASN A 31 36.69 -36.36 5.85
CA ASN A 31 37.55 -36.75 6.97
C ASN A 31 38.16 -35.53 7.67
N ALA A 32 37.36 -34.52 8.00
CA ALA A 32 37.84 -33.38 8.77
C ALA A 32 37.84 -33.72 10.26
N ASP A 33 39.04 -33.97 10.79
CA ASP A 33 39.35 -33.71 12.19
C ASP A 33 38.89 -32.26 12.53
N GLU A 34 38.61 -31.95 13.79
CA GLU A 34 37.86 -30.77 14.29
C GLU A 34 38.27 -29.38 13.73
N THR A 35 39.35 -29.29 12.96
CA THR A 35 39.91 -28.10 12.28
C THR A 35 39.41 -27.87 10.84
N GLY A 36 38.70 -28.81 10.21
CA GLY A 36 38.42 -28.73 8.76
C GLY A 36 37.56 -27.54 8.29
N PHE A 37 36.72 -26.96 9.16
CA PHE A 37 35.99 -25.74 8.82
C PHE A 37 36.90 -24.50 8.84
N HIS A 38 37.90 -24.48 9.72
CA HIS A 38 38.84 -23.37 9.82
C HIS A 38 39.77 -23.36 8.61
N ASP A 39 40.28 -24.53 8.20
CA ASP A 39 41.20 -24.64 7.05
C ASP A 39 40.58 -24.24 5.71
N VAL A 40 39.28 -24.46 5.46
CA VAL A 40 38.65 -24.01 4.20
C VAL A 40 38.69 -22.48 4.05
N PHE A 41 38.56 -21.73 5.15
CA PHE A 41 38.60 -20.26 5.14
C PHE A 41 39.99 -19.68 5.40
N THR A 42 40.91 -20.42 6.04
CA THR A 42 42.28 -19.95 6.37
C THR A 42 43.39 -20.48 5.45
N SER A 43 43.19 -21.57 4.71
CA SER A 43 44.24 -22.18 3.87
C SER A 43 44.54 -21.44 2.56
N GLY A 44 43.94 -20.27 2.32
CA GLY A 44 44.15 -19.52 1.07
C GLY A 44 43.60 -20.24 -0.18
N SER A 45 42.83 -21.33 0.01
CA SER A 45 42.01 -21.90 -1.05
C SER A 45 41.15 -20.79 -1.63
N PRO A 46 41.20 -20.52 -2.95
CA PRO A 46 40.38 -19.50 -3.56
C PRO A 46 38.94 -20.01 -3.50
N ILE A 47 38.21 -19.60 -2.46
CA ILE A 47 36.76 -19.48 -2.58
C ILE A 47 36.57 -18.63 -3.83
N ASP A 48 36.14 -19.27 -4.91
CA ASP A 48 36.04 -18.61 -6.19
C ASP A 48 35.23 -17.33 -5.99
N ARG A 49 35.72 -16.21 -6.54
CA ARG A 49 35.13 -14.87 -6.32
C ARG A 49 33.64 -14.80 -6.67
N TRP A 50 33.13 -15.74 -7.47
CA TRP A 50 31.70 -15.87 -7.77
C TRP A 50 30.85 -16.25 -6.55
N MET A 51 31.38 -16.94 -5.53
CA MET A 51 30.64 -17.28 -4.32
C MET A 51 30.22 -16.05 -3.51
N ALA A 52 30.94 -14.93 -3.62
CA ALA A 52 30.50 -13.66 -3.04
C ALA A 52 29.16 -13.18 -3.65
N LEU A 53 28.81 -13.63 -4.85
CA LEU A 53 27.51 -13.32 -5.47
C LEU A 53 26.37 -14.08 -4.81
N VAL A 54 26.61 -15.22 -4.16
CA VAL A 54 25.53 -16.03 -3.55
C VAL A 54 24.77 -15.26 -2.46
N PRO A 55 25.41 -14.71 -1.41
CA PRO A 55 24.68 -13.92 -0.41
C PRO A 55 24.12 -12.61 -1.00
N VAL A 56 24.82 -12.00 -1.95
CA VAL A 56 24.35 -10.79 -2.64
C VAL A 56 23.08 -11.07 -3.43
N LEU A 57 22.99 -12.20 -4.14
CA LEU A 57 21.80 -12.61 -4.87
C LEU A 57 20.71 -13.09 -3.92
N TYR A 58 21.06 -13.79 -2.84
CA TYR A 58 20.12 -14.26 -1.83
C TYR A 58 19.35 -13.11 -1.18
N VAL A 59 20.02 -11.98 -0.92
CA VAL A 59 19.37 -10.78 -0.36
C VAL A 59 18.85 -9.85 -1.47
N GLY A 60 19.64 -9.63 -2.51
CA GLY A 60 19.35 -8.67 -3.57
C GLY A 60 18.18 -9.09 -4.45
N LEU A 61 18.02 -10.39 -4.74
CA LEU A 61 16.94 -10.88 -5.60
C LEU A 61 15.56 -10.68 -4.95
N PRO A 62 15.31 -11.07 -3.67
CA PRO A 62 14.04 -10.77 -3.01
C PRO A 62 13.74 -9.27 -2.92
N VAL A 63 14.74 -8.44 -2.62
CA VAL A 63 14.58 -6.97 -2.54
C VAL A 63 14.21 -6.39 -3.89
N LEU A 64 14.92 -6.78 -4.96
CA LEU A 64 14.63 -6.33 -6.32
C LEU A 64 13.25 -6.78 -6.78
N LEU A 65 12.89 -8.05 -6.56
CA LEU A 65 11.58 -8.58 -6.91
C LEU A 65 10.47 -7.87 -6.14
N GLY A 66 10.65 -7.62 -4.84
CA GLY A 66 9.72 -6.85 -4.02
C GLY A 66 9.55 -5.41 -4.53
N PHE A 67 10.64 -4.75 -4.89
CA PHE A 67 10.61 -3.40 -5.47
C PHE A 67 9.88 -3.36 -6.82
N LEU A 68 10.18 -4.31 -7.72
CA LEU A 68 9.52 -4.43 -9.02
C LEU A 68 8.03 -4.74 -8.88
N ALA A 69 7.68 -5.64 -7.96
CA ALA A 69 6.28 -5.96 -7.64
C ALA A 69 5.53 -4.73 -7.12
N ALA A 70 6.07 -4.01 -6.15
CA ALA A 70 5.47 -2.79 -5.61
C ALA A 70 5.27 -1.72 -6.70
N ARG A 71 6.25 -1.55 -7.59
CA ARG A 71 6.13 -0.65 -8.74
C ARG A 71 5.06 -1.11 -9.74
N SER A 72 4.90 -2.41 -9.94
CA SER A 72 3.88 -2.99 -10.82
C SER A 72 2.47 -2.78 -10.27
N VAL A 73 2.27 -2.95 -8.96
CA VAL A 73 1.01 -2.67 -8.26
C VAL A 73 0.59 -1.21 -8.47
N ARG A 74 1.49 -0.25 -8.22
CA ARG A 74 1.23 1.18 -8.41
C ARG A 74 0.88 1.56 -9.86
N ARG A 75 1.33 0.78 -10.84
CA ARG A 75 1.11 1.03 -12.28
C ARG A 75 -0.04 0.21 -12.88
N GLY A 76 -0.78 -0.56 -12.07
CA GLY A 76 -1.86 -1.42 -12.56
C GLY A 76 -1.39 -2.59 -13.45
N GLY A 77 -0.11 -2.96 -13.34
CA GLY A 77 0.49 -4.04 -14.13
C GLY A 77 -0.09 -5.42 -13.81
N TRP A 78 0.09 -6.38 -14.72
CA TRP A 78 -0.44 -7.74 -14.57
C TRP A 78 0.10 -8.47 -13.32
N LEU A 79 1.37 -8.27 -12.96
CA LEU A 79 1.96 -8.80 -11.73
C LEU A 79 1.28 -8.23 -10.48
N GLY A 80 0.93 -6.95 -10.49
CA GLY A 80 0.18 -6.33 -9.40
C GLY A 80 -1.18 -6.98 -9.18
N ARG A 81 -1.87 -7.34 -10.26
CA ARG A 81 -3.17 -8.04 -10.20
C ARG A 81 -3.06 -9.47 -9.66
N ILE A 82 -1.97 -10.18 -9.95
CA ILE A 82 -1.73 -11.54 -9.42
C ILE A 82 -1.35 -11.49 -7.93
N LEU A 83 -0.51 -10.53 -7.54
CA LEU A 83 0.05 -10.44 -6.20
C LEU A 83 -0.91 -9.81 -5.17
N VAL A 84 -1.64 -8.77 -5.56
CA VAL A 84 -2.54 -8.02 -4.66
C VAL A 84 -4.01 -8.36 -4.90
N GLY A 85 -4.33 -9.01 -6.02
CA GLY A 85 -5.70 -9.32 -6.42
C GLY A 85 -6.36 -8.20 -7.21
N ARG A 86 -7.61 -8.42 -7.60
CA ARG A 86 -8.37 -7.54 -8.52
C ARG A 86 -8.89 -6.26 -7.84
N ASN A 87 -8.78 -6.14 -6.52
CA ASN A 87 -9.22 -4.99 -5.73
C ASN A 87 -8.10 -4.54 -4.78
N PRO A 88 -7.18 -3.67 -5.23
CA PRO A 88 -6.07 -3.18 -4.40
C PRO A 88 -6.54 -2.24 -3.29
N ALA A 89 -7.70 -1.61 -3.46
CA ALA A 89 -8.43 -0.90 -2.41
C ALA A 89 -9.28 -1.91 -1.61
N PRO A 90 -9.03 -2.13 -0.31
CA PRO A 90 -9.82 -3.06 0.48
C PRO A 90 -11.27 -2.58 0.66
N ARG A 91 -11.58 -1.28 0.46
CA ARG A 91 -12.93 -0.71 0.61
C ARG A 91 -13.30 0.26 -0.52
N ALA A 92 -14.60 0.43 -0.76
CA ALA A 92 -15.13 1.41 -1.71
C ALA A 92 -14.78 2.87 -1.35
N TRP A 93 -14.65 3.15 -0.04
CA TRP A 93 -14.14 4.42 0.47
C TRP A 93 -12.73 4.73 -0.06
N ASP A 94 -11.83 3.74 0.06
CA ASP A 94 -10.47 3.89 -0.44
C ASP A 94 -10.46 4.09 -1.96
N ASP A 95 -11.30 3.37 -2.73
CA ASP A 95 -11.39 3.56 -4.19
C ASP A 95 -11.93 4.95 -4.60
N LEU A 96 -12.89 5.50 -3.85
CA LEU A 96 -13.47 6.81 -4.11
C LEU A 96 -12.42 7.93 -4.00
N PHE A 97 -11.68 7.95 -2.90
CA PHE A 97 -10.70 9.00 -2.62
C PHE A 97 -9.32 8.73 -3.23
N TRP A 98 -9.06 7.51 -3.72
CA TRP A 98 -7.79 7.16 -4.38
C TRP A 98 -7.56 7.87 -5.71
N ARG A 99 -8.63 8.23 -6.44
CA ARG A 99 -8.52 8.65 -7.85
C ARG A 99 -8.02 10.08 -8.04
N GLY A 100 -7.97 10.89 -6.99
CA GLY A 100 -7.39 12.23 -7.00
C GLY A 100 -8.07 13.32 -7.86
N PRO A 101 -9.31 13.23 -8.38
CA PRO A 101 -10.00 14.46 -8.79
C PRO A 101 -10.39 15.27 -7.55
N ALA A 102 -10.43 16.59 -7.69
CA ALA A 102 -11.14 17.43 -6.74
C ALA A 102 -12.63 17.02 -6.75
N LEU A 103 -13.17 16.70 -5.59
CA LEU A 103 -14.56 16.25 -5.43
C LEU A 103 -15.30 17.23 -4.53
N VAL A 104 -16.48 17.66 -4.95
CA VAL A 104 -17.44 18.27 -4.03
C VAL A 104 -18.19 17.12 -3.36
N VAL A 105 -18.26 17.13 -2.04
CA VAL A 105 -18.93 16.07 -1.28
C VAL A 105 -20.00 16.65 -0.37
N ARG A 106 -21.08 15.89 -0.18
CA ARG A 106 -22.02 16.10 0.92
C ARG A 106 -22.18 14.83 1.73
N LEU A 107 -22.29 15.02 3.04
CA LEU A 107 -22.29 13.98 4.05
C LEU A 107 -23.56 14.11 4.85
N LYS A 108 -24.32 13.02 4.95
CA LYS A 108 -25.40 12.92 5.93
C LYS A 108 -24.83 12.30 7.20
N LEU A 109 -24.87 13.01 8.31
CA LEU A 109 -24.49 12.49 9.61
C LEU A 109 -25.61 11.65 10.23
N LYS A 110 -25.24 10.77 11.16
CA LYS A 110 -26.17 9.87 11.87
C LYS A 110 -27.18 10.60 12.77
N ASP A 111 -26.84 11.79 13.24
CA ASP A 111 -27.72 12.67 14.00
C ASP A 111 -28.72 13.43 13.10
N GLY A 112 -28.56 13.35 11.78
CA GLY A 112 -29.41 14.01 10.81
C GLY A 112 -28.87 15.35 10.31
N GLU A 113 -27.69 15.80 10.73
CA GLU A 113 -27.06 17.00 10.17
C GLU A 113 -26.48 16.72 8.77
N TRP A 114 -26.40 17.75 7.94
CA TRP A 114 -25.71 17.70 6.66
C TRP A 114 -24.42 18.50 6.75
N ILE A 115 -23.35 17.97 6.17
CA ILE A 115 -22.08 18.69 5.98
C ILE A 115 -21.73 18.67 4.50
N GLY A 116 -21.37 19.83 3.96
CA GLY A 116 -20.87 19.98 2.59
C GLY A 116 -19.41 20.46 2.60
N GLY A 117 -18.64 20.05 1.60
CA GLY A 117 -17.30 20.61 1.41
C GLY A 117 -16.55 20.09 0.20
N LEU A 118 -15.37 20.66 0.00
CA LEU A 118 -14.43 20.30 -1.06
C LEU A 118 -13.40 19.29 -0.54
N PHE A 119 -13.22 18.23 -1.30
CA PHE A 119 -12.10 17.31 -1.18
C PHE A 119 -11.11 17.61 -2.32
N GLY A 120 -10.09 18.41 -2.01
CA GLY A 120 -9.05 18.84 -2.95
C GLY A 120 -7.63 18.48 -2.50
N ASP A 121 -6.66 19.31 -2.89
CA ASP A 121 -5.23 19.07 -2.69
C ASP A 121 -4.82 19.09 -1.21
N ASP A 122 -5.51 19.88 -0.38
CA ASP A 122 -5.27 20.03 1.06
C ASP A 122 -6.24 19.17 1.91
N SER A 123 -6.94 18.24 1.27
CA SER A 123 -7.89 17.32 1.90
C SER A 123 -7.26 15.95 2.19
N TYR A 124 -7.85 15.19 3.12
CA TYR A 124 -7.32 13.88 3.49
C TYR A 124 -8.42 12.89 3.88
N ALA A 125 -8.44 11.73 3.22
CA ALA A 125 -9.25 10.60 3.62
C ALA A 125 -8.35 9.51 4.17
N SER A 126 -8.50 9.21 5.46
CA SER A 126 -7.76 8.11 6.07
C SER A 126 -8.21 6.76 5.49
N GLY A 127 -7.24 5.89 5.25
CA GLY A 127 -7.46 4.56 4.67
C GLY A 127 -7.62 3.45 5.72
N TYR A 128 -7.82 2.23 5.22
CA TYR A 128 -7.98 1.04 6.05
C TYR A 128 -6.86 0.79 7.10
N HIS A 129 -7.29 0.37 8.30
CA HIS A 129 -6.59 0.12 9.58
C HIS A 129 -6.49 1.28 10.58
N GLU A 130 -6.56 2.54 10.15
CA GLU A 130 -6.56 3.70 11.07
C GLU A 130 -8.00 4.07 11.53
N PRO A 131 -8.17 4.82 12.64
CA PRO A 131 -9.43 5.51 12.92
C PRO A 131 -9.78 6.35 11.71
N GLN A 132 -10.97 6.11 11.17
CA GLN A 132 -11.30 6.64 9.88
C GLN A 132 -11.89 8.03 10.01
N ASP A 133 -11.16 9.04 9.55
CA ASP A 133 -11.57 10.42 9.44
C ASP A 133 -11.43 10.94 8.00
N LEU A 134 -12.20 12.00 7.71
CA LEU A 134 -12.24 12.76 6.46
C LEU A 134 -12.01 14.23 6.78
N LEU A 135 -10.92 14.78 6.24
CA LEU A 135 -10.62 16.21 6.25
C LEU A 135 -11.04 16.79 4.90
N LEU A 136 -11.92 17.79 4.94
CA LEU A 136 -12.28 18.63 3.79
C LEU A 136 -11.56 19.96 3.92
N GLU A 137 -10.89 20.39 2.86
CA GLU A 137 -10.11 21.64 2.85
C GLU A 137 -10.99 22.88 2.97
N GLU A 138 -12.21 22.81 2.44
CA GLU A 138 -13.17 23.91 2.48
C GLU A 138 -14.57 23.37 2.81
N ALA A 139 -15.20 23.94 3.82
CA ALA A 139 -16.58 23.65 4.20
C ALA A 139 -17.55 24.60 3.47
N TYR A 140 -18.66 24.04 2.98
CA TYR A 140 -19.72 24.77 2.31
C TYR A 140 -20.98 24.82 3.17
N GLU A 141 -21.73 25.92 3.05
CA GLU A 141 -23.05 26.04 3.65
C GLU A 141 -24.03 25.08 2.96
N ILE A 142 -24.73 24.29 3.75
CA ILE A 142 -25.66 23.26 3.30
C ILE A 142 -26.96 23.35 4.09
N ALA A 143 -28.09 23.25 3.41
CA ALA A 143 -29.40 23.29 4.03
C ALA A 143 -29.76 21.94 4.67
N ASP A 144 -30.79 21.93 5.51
CA ASP A 144 -31.29 20.72 6.22
C ASP A 144 -31.76 19.60 5.27
N ASP A 145 -32.09 19.94 4.03
CA ASP A 145 -32.46 18.99 2.97
C ASP A 145 -31.25 18.44 2.18
N GLY A 146 -30.04 18.92 2.48
CA GLY A 146 -28.80 18.52 1.84
C GLY A 146 -28.46 19.32 0.58
N THR A 147 -29.18 20.39 0.27
CA THR A 147 -28.86 21.27 -0.86
C THR A 147 -27.75 22.26 -0.48
N PHE A 148 -26.77 22.44 -1.36
CA PHE A 148 -25.72 23.45 -1.17
C PHE A 148 -26.31 24.85 -1.34
N ALA A 149 -25.93 25.78 -0.47
CA ALA A 149 -26.22 27.19 -0.67
C ALA A 149 -25.45 27.71 -1.87
N GLN A 150 -26.14 28.40 -2.79
CA GLN A 150 -25.55 29.02 -3.96
C GLN A 150 -25.07 30.44 -3.65
N GLY A 151 -23.89 30.76 -4.17
CA GLY A 151 -23.30 32.09 -4.13
C GLY A 151 -23.94 33.05 -5.13
N ALA A 152 -23.22 34.13 -5.45
CA ALA A 152 -23.68 35.11 -6.42
C ALA A 152 -23.85 34.54 -7.84
N ASN A 153 -23.03 33.54 -8.19
CA ASN A 153 -23.21 32.74 -9.40
C ASN A 153 -23.84 31.38 -9.04
N PRO A 154 -24.71 30.81 -9.91
CA PRO A 154 -25.34 29.51 -9.65
C PRO A 154 -24.36 28.33 -9.48
N GLU A 155 -23.15 28.48 -9.99
CA GLU A 155 -22.07 27.48 -9.98
C GLU A 155 -21.18 27.59 -8.72
N ASP A 156 -21.26 28.71 -8.00
CA ASP A 156 -20.46 28.92 -6.80
C ASP A 156 -21.21 28.43 -5.57
N PHE A 157 -20.52 27.68 -4.70
CA PHE A 157 -21.04 27.36 -3.37
C PHE A 157 -20.62 28.42 -2.34
N VAL A 158 -21.47 28.64 -1.34
CA VAL A 158 -21.13 29.56 -0.24
C VAL A 158 -20.11 28.88 0.69
N SER A 159 -18.87 29.38 0.65
CA SER A 159 -17.80 28.96 1.56
C SER A 159 -18.00 29.48 2.97
N LEU A 160 -17.77 28.60 3.95
CA LEU A 160 -17.71 28.94 5.38
C LEU A 160 -16.32 29.45 5.79
N GLY A 161 -15.33 29.41 4.89
CA GLY A 161 -13.96 29.86 5.17
C GLY A 161 -13.22 29.03 6.22
N SER A 162 -13.62 27.77 6.39
CA SER A 162 -13.02 26.83 7.34
C SER A 162 -12.82 25.46 6.70
N SER A 163 -11.81 24.73 7.15
CA SER A 163 -11.67 23.30 6.90
C SER A 163 -12.40 22.51 7.98
N ILE A 164 -12.82 21.29 7.65
CA ILE A 164 -13.59 20.46 8.59
C ILE A 164 -13.06 19.03 8.63
N LEU A 165 -12.82 18.53 9.84
CA LEU A 165 -12.44 17.16 10.11
C LEU A 165 -13.64 16.39 10.66
N ILE A 166 -13.97 15.28 10.02
CA ILE A 166 -15.20 14.52 10.26
C ILE A 166 -14.82 13.07 10.50
N SER A 167 -15.31 12.48 11.60
CA SER A 167 -15.10 11.06 11.80
C SER A 167 -16.07 10.24 10.95
N TRP A 168 -15.55 9.23 10.25
CA TRP A 168 -16.35 8.30 9.43
C TRP A 168 -17.38 7.56 10.31
N SER A 169 -17.12 7.37 11.61
CA SER A 169 -18.13 6.78 12.52
C SER A 169 -19.42 7.58 12.58
N GLU A 170 -19.40 8.88 12.32
CA GLU A 170 -20.59 9.74 12.36
C GLU A 170 -21.31 9.82 11.01
N VAL A 171 -20.65 9.44 9.92
CA VAL A 171 -21.22 9.51 8.57
C VAL A 171 -22.19 8.36 8.33
N GLN A 172 -23.43 8.69 7.98
CA GLN A 172 -24.45 7.73 7.54
C GLN A 172 -24.25 7.34 6.08
N PHE A 173 -24.10 8.34 5.20
CA PHE A 173 -23.74 8.17 3.79
C PHE A 173 -23.05 9.42 3.24
N LEU A 174 -22.37 9.24 2.11
CA LEU A 174 -21.63 10.28 1.39
C LEU A 174 -22.04 10.27 -0.07
N GLU A 175 -22.26 11.46 -0.63
CA GLU A 175 -22.38 11.68 -2.07
C GLU A 175 -21.23 12.55 -2.55
N ALA A 176 -20.62 12.16 -3.67
CA ALA A 176 -19.49 12.84 -4.28
C ALA A 176 -19.83 13.24 -5.71
N PHE A 177 -19.41 14.45 -6.09
CA PHE A 177 -19.62 15.05 -7.40
C PHE A 177 -18.27 15.48 -7.94
N ASP A 178 -18.02 15.23 -9.23
CA ASP A 178 -16.80 15.69 -9.88
C ASP A 178 -16.81 17.22 -9.94
N PHE A 179 -15.76 17.86 -9.39
CA PHE A 179 -15.62 19.32 -9.45
C PHE A 179 -15.55 19.84 -10.91
N THR A 180 -15.22 18.95 -11.86
CA THR A 180 -15.11 19.29 -13.29
C THR A 180 -16.41 19.15 -14.10
N GLU A 181 -17.50 18.61 -13.53
CA GLU A 181 -18.80 18.49 -14.24
C GLU A 181 -19.71 19.73 -14.13
N GLN A 182 -19.15 20.89 -13.75
CA GLN A 182 -19.89 22.17 -13.76
C GLN A 182 -19.08 23.28 -14.46
N ASN A 183 -18.73 23.06 -15.73
CA ASN A 183 -18.16 24.09 -16.62
C ASN A 183 -18.66 23.90 -18.05
#